data_AF-A0A2S9WYJ2-F1
#
_entry.id   AF-A0A2S9WYJ2-F1
#
_cell.length_a   1.000
_cell.length_b   1.000
_cell.length_c   1.000
_cell.angle_alpha   90.00
_cell.angle_beta   90.00
_cell.angle_gamma   90.00
#
_symmetry.space_group_name_H-M   'P 1'
#
loop_
_entity.id
_entity.type
_entity.pdbx_description
1 polymer ?
#
loop_
_entity_poly.entity_id
_entity_poly.type
_entity_poly.pdbx_seq_one_letter_code
_entity_poly.pdbx_strand_id
1 'polypeptide(L)'
;MQDWRRDLRGDLIRLVWLSVLAGFSLLALNRLPWSGTPGDLLSALAFVLAAMTLLSHALRRILLPRVQLGELALCAQREPLSAAIVFAAVLMFKACLLFAFVLLFIMPGHAAGLPAGLPANAYRNLPLVLSEQRALWPDHPAPSVLAAQIEQETCPALGSRQCWSEHAELKTAREHGVGLGQVTRTARFDTLADLKRQHGKLLAGWSWSRPYDARLQARALLLQDKRCYQPLSGVANAEERLAMALNCYNAGPGMLAISRSRCAAQTGCDPGRWFGHVERAEGPSRRAGYGQRSFYAISREYVSNIMLKRRPRYHFLDAPGSA
;
A
#
# COMPACT_ATOMS: atom_id res chain seq x y z
N MET A 1 -30.03 25.40 -40.53
CA MET A 1 -30.25 24.39 -39.47
C MET A 1 -30.46 22.97 -39.99
N GLN A 2 -30.94 22.76 -41.22
CA GLN A 2 -31.13 21.41 -41.80
C GLN A 2 -29.81 20.70 -42.20
N ASP A 3 -28.79 21.41 -42.68
CA ASP A 3 -27.48 20.80 -42.99
C ASP A 3 -26.73 20.29 -41.76
N TRP A 4 -26.89 20.95 -40.60
CA TRP A 4 -26.29 20.52 -39.34
C TRP A 4 -26.74 19.11 -38.90
N ARG A 5 -28.01 18.74 -39.13
CA ARG A 5 -28.56 17.44 -38.67
C ARG A 5 -28.18 16.26 -39.56
N ARG A 6 -27.90 16.47 -40.85
CA ARG A 6 -27.52 15.38 -41.77
C ARG A 6 -26.09 14.92 -41.52
N ASP A 7 -25.19 15.86 -41.27
CA ASP A 7 -23.76 15.57 -41.09
C ASP A 7 -23.45 14.98 -39.70
N LEU A 8 -24.16 15.44 -38.66
CA LEU A 8 -24.09 14.87 -37.31
C LEU A 8 -24.54 13.41 -37.24
N ARG A 9 -25.52 12.98 -38.05
CA ARG A 9 -26.01 11.58 -38.04
C ARG A 9 -24.97 10.62 -38.60
N GLY A 10 -24.32 10.98 -39.72
CA GLY A 10 -23.24 10.18 -40.31
C GLY A 10 -22.04 10.08 -39.38
N ASP A 11 -21.70 11.18 -38.71
CA ASP A 11 -20.63 11.22 -37.72
C ASP A 11 -20.97 10.48 -36.43
N LEU A 12 -22.22 10.53 -35.96
CA LEU A 12 -22.65 9.74 -34.80
C LEU A 12 -22.52 8.24 -35.09
N ILE A 13 -22.90 7.80 -36.30
CA ILE A 13 -22.75 6.42 -36.73
C ILE A 13 -21.28 6.02 -36.77
N ARG A 14 -20.39 6.86 -37.32
CA ARG A 14 -18.94 6.60 -37.35
C ARG A 14 -18.32 6.58 -35.95
N LEU A 15 -18.73 7.49 -35.08
CA LEU A 15 -18.29 7.52 -33.68
C LEU A 15 -18.77 6.29 -32.92
N VAL A 16 -20.03 5.88 -33.10
CA VAL A 16 -20.57 4.65 -32.51
C VAL A 16 -19.78 3.43 -32.99
N TRP A 17 -19.49 3.33 -34.29
CA TRP A 17 -18.67 2.22 -34.81
C TRP A 17 -17.26 2.22 -34.24
N LEU A 18 -16.60 3.38 -34.15
CA LEU A 18 -15.27 3.50 -33.56
C LEU A 18 -15.28 3.18 -32.06
N SER A 19 -16.32 3.61 -31.32
CA SER A 19 -16.49 3.28 -29.90
C SER A 19 -16.79 1.79 -29.67
N VAL A 20 -17.59 1.17 -30.55
CA VAL A 20 -17.85 -0.27 -30.51
C VAL A 20 -16.57 -1.06 -30.80
N LEU A 21 -15.79 -0.66 -31.82
CA LEU A 21 -14.54 -1.32 -32.18
C LEU A 21 -13.47 -1.18 -31.08
N ALA A 22 -13.39 0.00 -30.45
CA ALA A 22 -12.54 0.24 -29.29
C ALA A 22 -12.99 -0.59 -28.07
N GLY A 23 -14.31 -0.66 -27.81
CA GLY A 23 -14.89 -1.45 -26.74
C GLY A 23 -14.67 -2.95 -26.89
N PHE A 24 -14.81 -3.49 -28.11
CA PHE A 24 -14.52 -4.90 -28.39
C PHE A 24 -13.02 -5.22 -28.26
N SER A 25 -12.15 -4.31 -28.74
CA SER A 25 -10.71 -4.44 -28.56
C SER A 25 -10.34 -4.46 -27.07
N LEU A 26 -10.95 -3.60 -26.25
CA LEU A 26 -10.78 -3.58 -24.80
C LEU A 26 -11.25 -4.87 -24.11
N LEU A 27 -12.42 -5.37 -24.48
CA LEU A 27 -12.96 -6.62 -23.93
C LEU A 27 -12.11 -7.83 -24.31
N ALA A 28 -11.57 -7.87 -25.53
CA ALA A 28 -10.66 -8.90 -25.98
C ALA A 28 -9.33 -8.87 -25.20
N LEU A 29 -8.78 -7.67 -24.97
CA LEU A 29 -7.56 -7.47 -24.18
C LEU A 29 -7.77 -7.79 -22.68
N ASN A 30 -8.96 -7.48 -22.14
CA ASN A 30 -9.34 -7.78 -20.74
C ASN A 30 -9.61 -9.27 -20.46
N ARG A 31 -9.68 -10.13 -21.50
CA ARG A 31 -9.85 -11.59 -21.36
C ARG A 31 -8.56 -12.39 -21.53
N LEU A 32 -7.44 -11.74 -21.85
CA LEU A 32 -6.13 -12.38 -21.79
C LEU A 32 -5.76 -12.62 -20.30
N PRO A 33 -4.94 -13.62 -19.94
CA PRO A 33 -4.52 -13.83 -18.55
C PRO A 33 -3.44 -12.81 -18.16
N TRP A 34 -3.69 -12.00 -17.13
CA TRP A 34 -2.86 -10.85 -16.76
C TRP A 34 -1.69 -11.24 -15.86
N SER A 35 -0.46 -10.96 -16.28
CA SER A 35 0.75 -11.30 -15.50
C SER A 35 1.90 -10.27 -15.54
N GLY A 36 1.68 -9.03 -16.01
CA GLY A 36 2.69 -7.97 -15.92
C GLY A 36 3.84 -8.06 -16.95
N THR A 37 3.56 -8.44 -18.20
CA THR A 37 4.57 -8.63 -19.27
C THR A 37 4.42 -7.58 -20.39
N PRO A 38 5.36 -7.44 -21.36
CA PRO A 38 5.33 -6.38 -22.39
C PRO A 38 4.02 -6.25 -23.20
N GLY A 39 3.18 -7.28 -23.23
CA GLY A 39 1.82 -7.22 -23.79
C GLY A 39 0.87 -6.26 -23.05
N ASP A 40 1.11 -5.99 -21.78
CA ASP A 40 0.29 -5.07 -20.96
C ASP A 40 0.56 -3.61 -21.35
N LEU A 41 1.82 -3.29 -21.69
CA LEU A 41 2.20 -1.99 -22.21
C LEU A 41 1.57 -1.75 -23.59
N LEU A 42 1.57 -2.76 -24.46
CA LEU A 42 0.97 -2.70 -25.79
C LEU A 42 -0.55 -2.51 -25.73
N SER A 43 -1.21 -3.20 -24.79
CA SER A 43 -2.66 -3.10 -24.59
C SER A 43 -3.08 -1.75 -24.02
N ALA A 44 -2.33 -1.24 -23.02
CA ALA A 44 -2.51 0.11 -22.49
C ALA A 44 -2.23 1.18 -23.56
N LEU A 45 -1.17 1.00 -24.35
CA LEU A 45 -0.83 1.89 -25.47
C LEU A 45 -1.92 1.89 -26.53
N ALA A 46 -2.47 0.73 -26.91
CA ALA A 46 -3.56 0.62 -27.87
C ALA A 46 -4.83 1.31 -27.37
N PHE A 47 -5.18 1.13 -26.09
CA PHE A 47 -6.32 1.82 -25.47
C PHE A 47 -6.14 3.34 -25.49
N VAL A 48 -4.96 3.82 -25.08
CA VAL A 48 -4.61 5.24 -25.09
C VAL A 48 -4.72 5.79 -26.51
N LEU A 49 -4.08 5.17 -27.50
CA LEU A 49 -4.13 5.64 -28.89
C LEU A 49 -5.56 5.69 -29.47
N ALA A 50 -6.39 4.69 -29.15
CA ALA A 50 -7.79 4.65 -29.58
C ALA A 50 -8.63 5.76 -28.93
N ALA A 51 -8.56 5.90 -27.60
CA ALA A 51 -9.26 6.94 -26.86
C ALA A 51 -8.84 8.35 -27.31
N MET A 52 -7.55 8.55 -27.57
CA MET A 52 -7.01 9.81 -28.05
C MET A 52 -7.47 10.17 -29.46
N THR A 53 -7.47 9.20 -30.38
CA THR A 53 -7.93 9.43 -31.75
C THR A 53 -9.41 9.84 -31.76
N LEU A 54 -10.23 9.18 -30.95
CA LEU A 54 -11.64 9.50 -30.73
C LEU A 54 -11.83 10.89 -30.14
N LEU A 55 -11.13 11.21 -29.04
CA LEU A 55 -11.23 12.51 -28.36
C LEU A 55 -10.79 13.65 -29.26
N SER A 56 -9.65 13.49 -29.95
CA SER A 56 -9.13 14.46 -30.91
C SER A 56 -10.11 14.71 -32.06
N HIS A 57 -10.75 13.65 -32.57
CA HIS A 57 -11.77 13.76 -33.59
C HIS A 57 -13.00 14.54 -33.10
N ALA A 58 -13.54 14.17 -31.93
CA ALA A 58 -14.70 14.81 -31.34
C ALA A 58 -14.44 16.30 -31.03
N LEU A 59 -13.31 16.61 -30.38
CA LEU A 59 -12.97 17.96 -29.99
C LEU A 59 -12.71 18.87 -31.20
N ARG A 60 -12.10 18.34 -32.27
CA ARG A 60 -11.96 19.06 -33.55
C ARG A 60 -13.34 19.43 -34.13
N ARG A 61 -14.31 18.51 -34.13
CA ARG A 61 -15.65 18.79 -34.68
C ARG A 61 -16.42 19.80 -33.83
N ILE A 62 -16.23 19.78 -32.50
CA ILE A 62 -16.85 20.75 -31.59
C ILE A 62 -16.25 22.14 -31.75
N LEU A 63 -14.92 22.26 -31.75
CA LEU A 63 -14.22 23.55 -31.75
C LEU A 63 -14.06 24.15 -33.15
N LEU A 64 -13.95 23.31 -34.18
CA LEU A 64 -13.71 23.71 -35.58
C LEU A 64 -14.76 23.09 -36.53
N PRO A 65 -16.07 23.37 -36.32
CA PRO A 65 -17.15 22.68 -37.05
C PRO A 65 -17.11 22.95 -38.57
N ARG A 66 -16.56 24.09 -38.98
CA ARG A 66 -16.44 24.50 -40.39
C ARG A 66 -15.22 23.91 -41.11
N VAL A 67 -14.33 23.23 -40.40
CA VAL A 67 -13.09 22.69 -40.98
C VAL A 67 -13.31 21.26 -41.47
N GLN A 68 -13.65 21.13 -42.75
CA GLN A 68 -13.85 19.84 -43.42
C GLN A 68 -12.61 19.45 -44.22
N LEU A 69 -12.01 18.30 -43.90
CA LEU A 69 -10.78 17.84 -44.56
C LEU A 69 -10.97 17.53 -46.05
N GLY A 70 -12.18 17.08 -46.44
CA GLY A 70 -12.51 16.80 -47.84
C GLY A 70 -12.56 18.08 -48.68
N GLU A 71 -13.20 19.14 -48.16
CA GLU A 71 -13.22 20.45 -48.82
C GLU A 71 -11.83 21.08 -48.86
N LEU A 72 -11.03 20.92 -47.80
CA LEU A 72 -9.63 21.36 -47.78
C LEU A 72 -8.79 20.70 -48.88
N ALA A 73 -8.98 19.40 -49.13
CA ALA A 73 -8.24 18.67 -50.15
C ALA A 73 -8.60 19.16 -51.57
N LEU A 74 -9.87 19.52 -51.80
CA LEU A 74 -10.31 20.13 -53.07
C LEU A 74 -9.78 21.56 -53.22
N CYS A 75 -9.81 22.36 -52.15
CA CYS A 75 -9.27 23.71 -52.13
C CYS A 75 -7.75 23.73 -52.30
N ALA A 76 -7.02 22.68 -51.90
CA ALA A 76 -5.57 22.60 -52.08
C ALA A 76 -5.13 22.67 -53.55
N GLN A 77 -6.00 22.29 -54.51
CA GLN A 77 -5.72 22.42 -55.93
C GLN A 77 -5.92 23.85 -56.46
N ARG A 78 -6.73 24.67 -55.78
CA ARG A 78 -7.09 26.03 -56.21
C ARG A 78 -6.31 27.10 -55.46
N GLU A 79 -6.15 26.92 -54.15
CA GLU A 79 -5.46 27.82 -53.23
C GLU A 79 -4.52 27.02 -52.31
N PRO A 80 -3.36 26.59 -52.83
CA PRO A 80 -2.48 25.67 -52.11
C PRO A 80 -1.95 26.26 -50.80
N LEU A 81 -1.66 27.56 -50.75
CA LEU A 81 -1.14 28.23 -49.56
C LEU A 81 -2.19 28.30 -48.44
N SER A 82 -3.40 28.76 -48.75
CA SER A 82 -4.52 28.84 -47.80
C SER A 82 -4.86 27.46 -47.22
N ALA A 83 -4.94 26.44 -48.08
CA ALA A 83 -5.21 25.07 -47.67
C ALA A 83 -4.08 24.49 -46.80
N ALA A 84 -2.82 24.77 -47.14
CA ALA A 84 -1.67 24.32 -46.36
C ALA A 84 -1.65 24.93 -44.95
N ILE A 85 -1.97 26.22 -44.80
CA ILE A 85 -2.04 26.90 -43.48
C ILE A 85 -3.10 26.25 -42.59
N VAL A 86 -4.29 26.01 -43.13
CA VAL A 86 -5.39 25.41 -42.35
C VAL A 86 -5.08 23.95 -42.00
N PHE A 87 -4.45 23.20 -42.91
CA PHE A 87 -4.02 21.83 -42.63
C PHE A 87 -2.96 21.77 -41.54
N ALA A 88 -1.94 22.65 -41.60
CA ALA A 88 -0.91 22.78 -40.57
C ALA A 88 -1.51 23.15 -39.21
N ALA A 89 -2.49 24.07 -39.16
CA ALA A 89 -3.18 24.43 -37.93
C ALA A 89 -3.94 23.24 -37.30
N VAL A 90 -4.60 22.42 -38.12
CA VAL A 90 -5.30 21.21 -37.63
C VAL A 90 -4.30 20.17 -37.10
N LEU A 91 -3.17 19.95 -37.80
CA LEU A 91 -2.12 19.05 -37.33
C LEU A 91 -1.51 19.52 -36.01
N MET A 92 -1.20 20.82 -35.90
CA MET A 92 -0.66 21.42 -34.69
C MET A 92 -1.63 21.27 -33.51
N PHE A 93 -2.92 21.55 -33.72
CA PHE A 93 -3.95 21.34 -32.69
C PHE A 93 -3.98 19.89 -32.19
N LYS A 94 -3.95 18.91 -33.11
CA LYS A 94 -3.90 17.48 -32.74
C LYS A 94 -2.61 17.12 -32.00
N ALA A 95 -1.47 17.64 -32.44
CA ALA A 95 -0.18 17.41 -31.81
C ALA A 95 -0.12 18.00 -30.39
N CYS A 96 -0.66 19.20 -30.17
CA CYS A 96 -0.76 19.82 -28.84
C CYS A 96 -1.66 19.02 -27.89
N LEU A 97 -2.80 18.51 -28.37
CA LEU A 97 -3.65 17.61 -27.57
C LEU A 97 -2.94 16.30 -27.24
N LEU A 98 -2.23 15.73 -28.21
CA LEU A 98 -1.43 14.52 -28.02
C LEU A 98 -0.37 14.74 -26.94
N PHE A 99 0.37 15.84 -27.05
CA PHE A 99 1.39 16.21 -26.10
C PHE A 99 0.81 16.47 -24.70
N ALA A 100 -0.28 17.22 -24.57
CA ALA A 100 -0.92 17.49 -23.28
C ALA A 100 -1.43 16.22 -22.59
N PHE A 101 -2.00 15.28 -23.35
CA PHE A 101 -2.45 14.01 -22.81
C PHE A 101 -1.28 13.10 -22.44
N VAL A 102 -0.23 13.02 -23.27
CA VAL A 102 1.00 12.29 -22.92
C VAL A 102 1.62 12.87 -21.65
N LEU A 103 1.62 14.20 -21.47
CA LEU A 103 2.04 14.83 -20.22
C LEU A 103 1.20 14.40 -19.02
N LEU A 104 -0.10 14.11 -19.16
CA LEU A 104 -0.92 13.56 -18.06
C LEU A 104 -0.50 12.13 -17.63
N PHE A 105 0.15 11.37 -18.52
CA PHE A 105 0.66 10.02 -18.23
C PHE A 105 2.16 10.01 -17.87
N ILE A 106 2.93 11.01 -18.31
CA ILE A 106 4.34 11.20 -17.94
C ILE A 106 4.47 11.96 -16.62
N MET A 107 3.49 12.80 -16.25
CA MET A 107 3.41 13.35 -14.90
C MET A 107 3.42 12.14 -13.96
N PRO A 108 4.42 12.02 -13.07
CA PRO A 108 4.43 10.95 -12.09
C PRO A 108 3.19 11.16 -11.22
N GLY A 109 2.12 10.44 -11.52
CA GLY A 109 1.17 10.06 -10.49
C GLY A 109 2.03 9.44 -9.41
N HIS A 110 2.07 10.04 -8.22
CA HIS A 110 2.98 9.70 -7.12
C HIS A 110 2.70 8.32 -6.51
N ALA A 111 2.20 7.36 -7.29
CA ALA A 111 2.26 5.95 -6.95
C ALA A 111 3.70 5.48 -7.13
N ALA A 112 4.59 5.86 -6.20
CA ALA A 112 5.82 5.14 -5.98
C ALA A 112 5.45 3.67 -5.76
N GLY A 113 5.59 2.85 -6.80
CA GLY A 113 5.32 1.43 -6.72
C GLY A 113 6.20 0.82 -5.64
N LEU A 114 5.62 -0.07 -4.82
CA LEU A 114 6.41 -0.83 -3.87
C LEU A 114 7.51 -1.62 -4.61
N PRO A 115 8.71 -1.75 -4.03
CA PRO A 115 9.80 -2.48 -4.67
C PRO A 115 9.41 -3.93 -4.96
N ALA A 116 10.02 -4.52 -5.99
CA ALA A 116 9.87 -5.94 -6.30
C ALA A 116 10.41 -6.83 -5.15
N GLY A 117 9.89 -8.06 -5.02
CA GLY A 117 10.41 -9.05 -4.06
C GLY A 117 9.79 -8.99 -2.65
N LEU A 118 8.69 -8.24 -2.47
CA LEU A 118 7.87 -8.32 -1.27
C LEU A 118 6.91 -9.53 -1.35
N PRO A 119 6.43 -10.05 -0.20
CA PRO A 119 5.36 -11.05 -0.19
C PRO A 119 4.13 -10.58 -0.96
N ALA A 120 3.44 -11.49 -1.65
CA ALA A 120 2.34 -11.13 -2.55
C ALA A 120 1.23 -10.31 -1.87
N ASN A 121 0.83 -10.69 -0.65
CA ASN A 121 -0.19 -9.94 0.10
C ASN A 121 0.31 -8.58 0.62
N ALA A 122 1.64 -8.35 0.70
CA ALA A 122 2.19 -7.07 1.12
C ALA A 122 1.83 -5.96 0.12
N TYR A 123 1.80 -6.24 -1.18
CA TYR A 123 1.38 -5.26 -2.19
C TYR A 123 -0.06 -4.77 -1.98
N ARG A 124 -0.93 -5.60 -1.42
CA ARG A 124 -2.32 -5.23 -1.06
C ARG A 124 -2.40 -4.50 0.28
N ASN A 125 -1.73 -5.03 1.31
CA ASN A 125 -1.97 -4.64 2.69
C ASN A 125 -1.02 -3.54 3.19
N LEU A 126 0.21 -3.44 2.66
CA LEU A 126 1.18 -2.42 3.09
C LEU A 126 0.69 -0.98 2.85
N PRO A 127 0.09 -0.61 1.70
CA PRO A 127 -0.44 0.74 1.51
C PRO A 127 -1.54 1.11 2.51
N LEU A 128 -2.38 0.13 2.90
CA LEU A 128 -3.41 0.29 3.92
C LEU A 128 -2.77 0.56 5.30
N VAL A 129 -1.74 -0.22 5.67
CA VAL A 129 -0.99 -0.03 6.92
C VAL A 129 -0.37 1.35 6.99
N LEU A 130 0.30 1.81 5.91
CA LEU A 130 0.89 3.14 5.85
C LEU A 130 -0.16 4.25 5.92
N SER A 131 -1.33 4.04 5.30
CA SER A 131 -2.44 4.99 5.42
C SER A 131 -2.94 5.12 6.85
N GLU A 132 -3.12 4.01 7.57
CA GLU A 132 -3.54 4.05 8.98
C GLU A 132 -2.42 4.60 9.88
N GLN A 133 -1.15 4.30 9.57
CA GLN A 133 0.01 4.85 10.30
C GLN A 133 0.03 6.37 10.21
N ARG A 134 -0.09 6.93 9.00
CA ARG A 134 -0.13 8.39 8.80
C ARG A 134 -1.30 9.04 9.53
N ALA A 135 -2.45 8.37 9.57
CA ALA A 135 -3.64 8.91 10.23
C ALA A 135 -3.55 8.87 11.77
N LEU A 136 -2.93 7.84 12.35
CA LEU A 136 -2.99 7.57 13.78
C LEU A 136 -1.68 7.87 14.52
N TRP A 137 -0.56 7.83 13.81
CA TRP A 137 0.78 8.06 14.34
C TRP A 137 1.68 8.69 13.27
N PRO A 138 1.39 9.92 12.82
CA PRO A 138 2.10 10.56 11.70
C PRO A 138 3.60 10.72 11.92
N ASP A 139 4.02 10.90 13.17
CA ASP A 139 5.41 11.03 13.63
C ASP A 139 6.06 9.68 14.00
N HIS A 140 5.57 8.56 13.44
CA HIS A 140 6.16 7.24 13.68
C HIS A 140 7.63 7.21 13.23
N PRO A 141 8.61 6.86 14.10
CA PRO A 141 10.03 7.06 13.82
C PRO A 141 10.63 6.13 12.76
N ALA A 142 10.00 4.98 12.50
CA ALA A 142 10.45 4.04 11.46
C ALA A 142 9.29 3.15 10.93
N PRO A 143 8.53 3.59 9.91
CA PRO A 143 7.46 2.77 9.32
C PRO A 143 7.91 1.38 8.85
N SER A 144 9.19 1.20 8.53
CA SER A 144 9.79 -0.11 8.22
C SER A 144 9.62 -1.16 9.34
N VAL A 145 9.57 -0.73 10.61
CA VAL A 145 9.40 -1.62 11.76
C VAL A 145 7.99 -2.23 11.78
N LEU A 146 6.96 -1.46 11.45
CA LEU A 146 5.58 -1.96 11.37
C LEU A 146 5.45 -3.04 10.29
N ALA A 147 6.06 -2.80 9.13
CA ALA A 147 6.06 -3.77 8.04
C ALA A 147 6.81 -5.06 8.42
N ALA A 148 7.96 -4.93 9.07
CA ALA A 148 8.74 -6.07 9.58
C ALA A 148 8.01 -6.86 10.68
N GLN A 149 7.24 -6.16 11.52
CA GLN A 149 6.40 -6.77 12.55
C GLN A 149 5.28 -7.58 11.94
N ILE A 150 4.56 -7.05 10.95
CA ILE A 150 3.53 -7.81 10.22
C ILE A 150 4.13 -9.06 9.59
N GLU A 151 5.32 -8.95 9.00
CA GLU A 151 6.03 -10.11 8.46
C GLU A 151 6.34 -11.14 9.56
N GLN A 152 6.82 -10.70 10.73
CA GLN A 152 7.08 -11.59 11.87
C GLN A 152 5.81 -12.30 12.36
N GLU A 153 4.68 -11.60 12.36
CA GLU A 153 3.40 -12.08 12.87
C GLU A 153 2.69 -13.04 11.90
N THR A 154 2.92 -12.91 10.60
CA THR A 154 2.11 -13.60 9.58
C THR A 154 2.88 -14.56 8.68
N CYS A 155 4.22 -14.50 8.64
CA CYS A 155 5.03 -15.23 7.66
C CYS A 155 5.82 -16.39 8.28
N PRO A 156 5.28 -17.63 8.24
CA PRO A 156 6.09 -18.84 8.44
C PRO A 156 7.25 -18.93 7.43
N ALA A 157 6.98 -18.50 6.19
CA ALA A 157 7.94 -18.34 5.11
C ALA A 157 7.44 -17.23 4.17
N LEU A 158 8.35 -16.57 3.43
CA LEU A 158 8.00 -15.43 2.57
C LEU A 158 7.02 -15.79 1.44
N GLY A 159 7.11 -17.01 0.91
CA GLY A 159 6.18 -17.53 -0.11
C GLY A 159 4.89 -18.13 0.45
N SER A 160 4.71 -18.14 1.77
CA SER A 160 3.50 -18.69 2.39
C SER A 160 2.28 -17.85 2.06
N ARG A 161 1.14 -18.49 1.80
CA ARG A 161 -0.15 -17.81 1.62
C ARG A 161 -0.58 -16.98 2.84
N GLN A 162 -0.08 -17.35 4.03
CA GLN A 162 -0.35 -16.61 5.27
C GLN A 162 0.49 -15.33 5.36
N CYS A 163 1.63 -15.27 4.68
CA CYS A 163 2.53 -14.15 4.79
C CYS A 163 1.84 -12.86 4.30
N TRP A 164 1.80 -11.85 5.18
CA TRP A 164 1.08 -10.58 4.98
C TRP A 164 -0.44 -10.70 4.78
N SER A 165 -1.04 -11.84 5.10
CA SER A 165 -2.49 -12.06 4.92
C SER A 165 -3.29 -11.56 6.13
N GLU A 166 -4.38 -10.86 5.86
CA GLU A 166 -5.42 -10.52 6.85
C GLU A 166 -6.12 -11.76 7.43
N HIS A 167 -5.96 -12.91 6.77
CA HIS A 167 -6.44 -14.23 7.20
C HIS A 167 -5.35 -15.10 7.84
N ALA A 168 -4.17 -14.55 8.17
CA ALA A 168 -3.17 -15.29 8.94
C ALA A 168 -3.74 -15.66 10.32
N GLU A 169 -3.67 -16.93 10.71
CA GLU A 169 -4.25 -17.38 11.98
C GLU A 169 -3.33 -18.33 12.74
N LEU A 170 -3.19 -18.06 14.03
CA LEU A 170 -2.70 -19.01 15.01
C LEU A 170 -3.90 -19.49 15.86
N LYS A 171 -4.45 -20.65 15.51
CA LYS A 171 -5.58 -21.24 16.24
C LYS A 171 -5.15 -22.52 16.95
N THR A 172 -5.07 -22.45 18.26
CA THR A 172 -4.75 -23.59 19.13
C THR A 172 -5.80 -23.72 20.23
N ALA A 173 -5.70 -24.78 21.04
CA ALA A 173 -6.54 -24.92 22.23
C ALA A 173 -6.29 -23.83 23.29
N ARG A 174 -5.16 -23.11 23.23
CA ARG A 174 -4.77 -22.09 24.22
C ARG A 174 -5.07 -20.68 23.75
N GLU A 175 -4.95 -20.43 22.45
CA GLU A 175 -5.03 -19.09 21.88
C GLU A 175 -5.58 -19.06 20.46
N HIS A 176 -6.19 -17.93 20.12
CA HIS A 176 -6.66 -17.59 18.80
C HIS A 176 -6.12 -16.22 18.42
N GLY A 177 -5.03 -16.21 17.65
CA GLY A 177 -4.41 -15.03 17.05
C GLY A 177 -4.88 -14.85 15.61
N VAL A 178 -5.24 -13.63 15.22
CA VAL A 178 -5.75 -13.33 13.86
C VAL A 178 -5.09 -12.10 13.25
N GLY A 179 -4.75 -12.24 11.97
CA GLY A 179 -4.49 -11.14 11.06
C GLY A 179 -3.09 -10.54 11.15
N LEU A 180 -2.96 -9.35 10.57
CA LEU A 180 -1.69 -8.64 10.35
C LEU A 180 -0.88 -8.40 11.62
N GLY A 181 -1.55 -8.22 12.77
CA GLY A 181 -0.91 -8.03 14.07
C GLY A 181 -1.07 -9.20 15.04
N GLN A 182 -1.61 -10.35 14.59
CA GLN A 182 -1.97 -11.49 15.45
C GLN A 182 -2.75 -11.07 16.70
N VAL A 183 -3.84 -10.30 16.51
CA VAL A 183 -4.70 -9.90 17.64
C VAL A 183 -5.27 -11.16 18.28
N THR A 184 -4.97 -11.32 19.57
CA THR A 184 -5.09 -12.60 20.27
C THR A 184 -6.20 -12.61 21.30
N ARG A 185 -6.92 -13.74 21.37
CA ARG A 185 -7.80 -14.09 22.49
C ARG A 185 -7.41 -15.44 23.07
N THR A 186 -7.38 -15.49 24.39
CA THR A 186 -7.18 -16.70 25.20
C THR A 186 -8.32 -16.82 26.22
N ALA A 187 -8.28 -17.85 27.07
CA ALA A 187 -9.19 -17.95 28.21
C ALA A 187 -8.99 -16.84 29.27
N ARG A 188 -7.85 -16.13 29.26
CA ARG A 188 -7.48 -15.15 30.30
C ARG A 188 -7.52 -13.71 29.83
N PHE A 189 -7.39 -13.46 28.53
CA PHE A 189 -7.39 -12.10 27.97
C PHE A 189 -7.90 -12.08 26.54
N ASP A 190 -8.38 -10.91 26.11
CA ASP A 190 -8.89 -10.66 24.76
C ASP A 190 -8.39 -9.29 24.30
N THR A 191 -7.36 -9.29 23.45
CA THR A 191 -6.73 -8.06 22.94
C THR A 191 -7.72 -7.21 22.15
N LEU A 192 -8.64 -7.82 21.39
CA LEU A 192 -9.66 -7.09 20.63
C LEU A 192 -10.62 -6.36 21.57
N ALA A 193 -11.12 -7.07 22.59
CA ALA A 193 -11.99 -6.47 23.59
C ALA A 193 -11.28 -5.32 24.33
N ASP A 194 -10.02 -5.52 24.71
CA ASP A 194 -9.22 -4.52 25.41
C ASP A 194 -8.99 -3.25 24.58
N LEU A 195 -8.60 -3.41 23.31
CA LEU A 195 -8.42 -2.28 22.39
C LEU A 195 -9.75 -1.57 22.11
N LYS A 196 -10.86 -2.30 21.99
CA LYS A 196 -12.19 -1.68 21.80
C LYS A 196 -12.65 -0.91 23.02
N ARG A 197 -12.32 -1.34 24.24
CA ARG A 197 -12.62 -0.54 25.45
C ARG A 197 -11.89 0.81 25.44
N GLN A 198 -10.67 0.85 24.90
CA GLN A 198 -9.84 2.06 24.84
C GLN A 198 -10.14 2.94 23.61
N HIS A 199 -10.51 2.32 22.48
CA HIS A 199 -10.60 2.97 21.17
C HIS A 199 -11.89 2.63 20.41
N GLY A 200 -13.01 2.51 21.11
CA GLY A 200 -14.26 1.97 20.56
C GLY A 200 -14.77 2.62 19.27
N LYS A 201 -14.62 3.95 19.12
CA LYS A 201 -14.99 4.66 17.88
C LYS A 201 -14.10 4.26 16.70
N LEU A 202 -12.80 4.11 16.94
CA LEU A 202 -11.81 3.76 15.91
C LEU A 202 -11.92 2.29 15.48
N LEU A 203 -12.38 1.41 16.37
CA LEU A 203 -12.54 -0.02 16.10
C LEU A 203 -14.02 -0.44 16.01
N ALA A 204 -14.89 0.50 15.65
CA ALA A 204 -16.31 0.26 15.47
C ALA A 204 -16.54 -0.81 14.39
N GLY A 205 -17.49 -1.72 14.64
CA GLY A 205 -17.80 -2.82 13.72
C GLY A 205 -16.85 -4.03 13.77
N TRP A 206 -15.64 -3.90 14.34
CA TRP A 206 -14.72 -5.03 14.47
C TRP A 206 -15.14 -6.00 15.56
N SER A 207 -15.07 -7.31 15.30
CA SER A 207 -15.56 -8.35 16.22
C SER A 207 -14.94 -9.70 15.89
N TRP A 208 -14.98 -10.64 16.85
CA TRP A 208 -14.54 -12.01 16.61
C TRP A 208 -15.38 -12.78 15.58
N SER A 209 -16.60 -12.34 15.28
CA SER A 209 -17.42 -12.85 14.18
C SER A 209 -17.02 -12.29 12.81
N ARG A 210 -16.27 -11.18 12.78
CA ARG A 210 -15.78 -10.52 11.55
C ARG A 210 -14.33 -10.02 11.76
N PRO A 211 -13.35 -10.93 11.96
CA PRO A 211 -12.02 -10.53 12.41
C PRO A 211 -11.08 -10.11 11.26
N TYR A 212 -11.42 -10.42 10.00
CA TYR A 212 -10.52 -10.29 8.84
C TYR A 212 -10.52 -8.94 8.12
N ASP A 213 -11.00 -7.87 8.77
CA ASP A 213 -10.91 -6.52 8.18
C ASP A 213 -9.47 -6.00 8.28
N ALA A 214 -8.76 -5.99 7.14
CA ALA A 214 -7.35 -5.60 7.07
C ALA A 214 -7.08 -4.17 7.61
N ARG A 215 -8.01 -3.23 7.40
CA ARG A 215 -7.86 -1.85 7.86
C ARG A 215 -8.00 -1.77 9.38
N LEU A 216 -8.99 -2.46 9.94
CA LEU A 216 -9.19 -2.51 11.41
C LEU A 216 -8.06 -3.28 12.10
N GLN A 217 -7.51 -4.33 11.46
CA GLN A 217 -6.30 -5.02 11.93
C GLN A 217 -5.07 -4.11 11.95
N ALA A 218 -4.79 -3.40 10.86
CA ALA A 218 -3.67 -2.46 10.79
C ALA A 218 -3.78 -1.35 11.84
N ARG A 219 -4.99 -0.79 11.99
CA ARG A 219 -5.33 0.19 13.03
C ARG A 219 -5.09 -0.35 14.44
N ALA A 220 -5.50 -1.58 14.71
CA ALA A 220 -5.32 -2.21 16.01
C ALA A 220 -3.84 -2.44 16.35
N LEU A 221 -3.05 -2.95 15.39
CA LEU A 221 -1.60 -3.08 15.50
C LEU A 221 -0.96 -1.74 15.91
N LEU A 222 -1.26 -0.68 15.15
CA LEU A 222 -0.75 0.67 15.40
C LEU A 222 -1.13 1.22 16.77
N LEU A 223 -2.39 1.07 17.18
CA LEU A 223 -2.86 1.54 18.48
C LEU A 223 -2.14 0.81 19.62
N GLN A 224 -1.90 -0.50 19.46
CA GLN A 224 -1.21 -1.29 20.46
C GLN A 224 0.29 -0.97 20.53
N ASP A 225 0.98 -0.83 19.38
CA ASP A 225 2.38 -0.39 19.34
C ASP A 225 2.52 1.01 19.95
N LYS A 226 1.66 1.94 19.58
CA LYS A 226 1.65 3.31 20.11
C LYS A 226 1.45 3.32 21.62
N ARG A 227 0.55 2.49 22.15
CA ARG A 227 0.33 2.30 23.60
C ARG A 227 1.58 1.79 24.31
N CYS A 228 2.37 0.93 23.66
CA CYS A 228 3.63 0.44 24.20
C CYS A 228 4.77 1.46 24.07
N TYR A 229 4.79 2.27 23.00
CA TYR A 229 5.83 3.23 22.71
C TYR A 229 5.72 4.52 23.54
N GLN A 230 4.53 5.12 23.59
CA GLN A 230 4.33 6.46 24.17
C GLN A 230 4.70 6.58 25.65
N PRO A 231 4.42 5.61 26.54
CA PRO A 231 4.78 5.72 27.94
C PRO A 231 6.28 5.55 28.23
N LEU A 232 7.06 5.04 27.27
CA LEU A 232 8.49 4.78 27.49
C LEU A 232 9.27 6.09 27.63
N SER A 233 9.89 6.27 28.79
CA SER A 233 10.79 7.38 29.11
C SER A 233 12.19 6.86 29.48
N GLY A 234 13.17 7.76 29.45
CA GLY A 234 14.58 7.45 29.77
C GLY A 234 15.17 6.40 28.83
N VAL A 235 14.78 6.42 27.55
CA VAL A 235 15.29 5.53 26.51
C VAL A 235 16.25 6.32 25.62
N ALA A 236 17.39 5.74 25.27
CA ALA A 236 18.52 6.43 24.66
C ALA A 236 18.20 7.09 23.31
N ASN A 237 17.37 6.44 22.49
CA ASN A 237 16.93 6.98 21.19
C ASN A 237 15.64 6.29 20.72
N ALA A 238 15.12 6.73 19.56
CA ALA A 238 13.87 6.21 19.00
C ALA A 238 13.94 4.73 18.60
N GLU A 239 15.10 4.24 18.15
CA GLU A 239 15.30 2.85 17.75
C GLU A 239 15.26 1.90 18.95
N GLU A 240 15.97 2.26 20.03
CA GLU A 240 15.92 1.53 21.31
C GLU A 240 14.50 1.55 21.89
N ARG A 241 13.77 2.66 21.70
CA ARG A 241 12.38 2.81 22.16
C ARG A 241 11.42 1.94 21.36
N LEU A 242 11.61 1.83 20.04
CA LEU A 242 10.87 0.89 19.21
C LEU A 242 11.15 -0.56 19.60
N ALA A 243 12.42 -0.92 19.84
CA ALA A 243 12.79 -2.25 20.29
C ALA A 243 12.12 -2.63 21.62
N MET A 244 12.11 -1.72 22.59
CA MET A 244 11.37 -1.88 23.85
C MET A 244 9.86 -1.96 23.63
N ALA A 245 9.29 -1.14 22.74
CA ALA A 245 7.87 -1.17 22.42
C ALA A 245 7.44 -2.51 21.80
N LEU A 246 8.26 -3.09 20.92
CA LEU A 246 8.04 -4.43 20.36
C LEU A 246 8.05 -5.53 21.45
N ASN A 247 8.95 -5.42 22.44
CA ASN A 247 8.92 -6.34 23.58
C ASN A 247 7.65 -6.16 24.40
N CYS A 248 7.22 -4.91 24.65
CA CYS A 248 5.95 -4.64 25.31
C CYS A 248 4.75 -5.18 24.51
N TYR A 249 4.78 -5.09 23.19
CA TYR A 249 3.72 -5.62 22.33
C TYR A 249 3.58 -7.14 22.50
N ASN A 250 4.71 -7.86 22.44
CA ASN A 250 4.74 -9.32 22.49
C ASN A 250 4.55 -9.89 23.91
N ALA A 251 5.16 -9.27 24.92
CA ALA A 251 5.26 -9.81 26.28
C ALA A 251 4.47 -9.01 27.32
N GLY A 252 3.90 -7.87 26.94
CA GLY A 252 3.20 -6.96 27.83
C GLY A 252 4.12 -5.98 28.58
N PRO A 253 3.56 -4.84 29.05
CA PRO A 253 4.32 -3.78 29.71
C PRO A 253 4.96 -4.23 31.03
N GLY A 254 4.31 -5.14 31.77
CA GLY A 254 4.85 -5.67 33.02
C GLY A 254 6.15 -6.47 32.82
N MET A 255 6.24 -7.28 31.77
CA MET A 255 7.46 -8.03 31.49
C MET A 255 8.60 -7.09 31.07
N LEU A 256 8.32 -6.07 30.26
CA LEU A 256 9.30 -5.05 29.90
C LEU A 256 9.81 -4.29 31.14
N ALA A 257 8.91 -3.87 32.03
CA ALA A 257 9.28 -3.16 33.26
C ALA A 257 10.22 -4.00 34.14
N ILE A 258 9.90 -5.28 34.33
CA ILE A 258 10.78 -6.22 35.06
C ILE A 258 12.14 -6.35 34.36
N SER A 259 12.15 -6.41 33.02
CA SER A 259 13.39 -6.56 32.23
C SER A 259 14.30 -5.34 32.40
N ARG A 260 13.74 -4.13 32.35
CA ARG A 260 14.47 -2.87 32.60
C ARG A 260 14.97 -2.78 34.03
N SER A 261 14.14 -3.13 35.02
CA SER A 261 14.53 -3.13 36.43
C SER A 261 15.70 -4.09 36.70
N ARG A 262 15.69 -5.27 36.09
CA ARG A 262 16.79 -6.24 36.22
C ARG A 262 18.07 -5.76 35.56
N CYS A 263 17.97 -5.17 34.37
CA CYS A 263 19.12 -4.52 33.74
C CYS A 263 19.69 -3.43 34.67
N ALA A 264 18.85 -2.56 35.26
CA ALA A 264 19.31 -1.54 36.20
C ALA A 264 20.04 -2.09 37.43
N ALA A 265 19.75 -3.33 37.84
CA ALA A 265 20.41 -4.01 38.95
C ALA A 265 21.71 -4.75 38.56
N GLN A 266 22.01 -4.85 37.26
CA GLN A 266 23.20 -5.52 36.75
C GLN A 266 24.33 -4.54 36.46
N THR A 267 25.53 -4.83 36.95
CA THR A 267 26.73 -4.04 36.67
C THR A 267 26.97 -3.93 35.16
N GLY A 268 27.07 -2.70 34.65
CA GLY A 268 27.35 -2.43 33.24
C GLY A 268 26.14 -2.50 32.29
N CYS A 269 24.91 -2.68 32.81
CA CYS A 269 23.70 -2.67 31.99
C CYS A 269 22.99 -1.31 32.04
N ASP A 270 22.67 -0.75 30.87
CA ASP A 270 21.93 0.51 30.72
C ASP A 270 20.43 0.21 30.50
N PRO A 271 19.54 0.49 31.46
CA PRO A 271 18.10 0.21 31.33
C PRO A 271 17.38 1.13 30.34
N GLY A 272 18.09 2.13 29.78
CA GLY A 272 17.66 2.98 28.68
C GLY A 272 18.03 2.45 27.30
N ARG A 273 18.72 1.31 27.21
CA ARG A 273 19.10 0.65 25.94
C ARG A 273 18.57 -0.77 25.90
N TRP A 274 18.02 -1.17 24.75
CA TRP A 274 17.59 -2.54 24.51
C TRP A 274 18.77 -3.42 24.09
N PHE A 275 19.41 -3.06 22.97
CA PHE A 275 20.44 -3.89 22.35
C PHE A 275 21.71 -3.90 23.20
N GLY A 276 22.24 -5.10 23.45
CA GLY A 276 23.39 -5.28 24.31
C GLY A 276 23.14 -5.07 25.81
N HIS A 277 21.95 -4.64 26.22
CA HIS A 277 21.61 -4.30 27.60
C HIS A 277 20.34 -5.03 28.06
N VAL A 278 19.15 -4.39 28.00
CA VAL A 278 17.90 -4.98 28.52
C VAL A 278 17.58 -6.35 27.91
N GLU A 279 17.96 -6.61 26.65
CA GLU A 279 17.75 -7.92 26.03
C GLU A 279 18.61 -9.04 26.64
N ARG A 280 19.79 -8.69 27.20
CA ARG A 280 20.76 -9.61 27.81
C ARG A 280 20.54 -9.82 29.30
N ALA A 281 19.74 -8.96 29.94
CA ALA A 281 19.43 -9.10 31.35
C ALA A 281 18.78 -10.47 31.63
N GLU A 282 19.04 -11.06 32.79
CA GLU A 282 18.50 -12.39 33.11
C GLU A 282 16.98 -12.35 33.25
N GLY A 283 16.30 -13.31 32.63
CA GLY A 283 14.84 -13.29 32.53
C GLY A 283 14.06 -13.77 33.74
N PRO A 284 12.87 -13.20 34.03
CA PRO A 284 12.03 -13.63 35.14
C PRO A 284 11.37 -14.99 34.91
N SER A 285 11.23 -15.42 33.67
CA SER A 285 10.57 -16.68 33.34
C SER A 285 11.57 -17.68 32.77
N ARG A 286 11.81 -18.75 33.54
CA ARG A 286 12.50 -19.97 33.09
C ARG A 286 11.54 -21.05 32.59
N ARG A 287 10.22 -20.78 32.61
CA ARG A 287 9.18 -21.73 32.18
C ARG A 287 9.22 -21.90 30.67
N ALA A 288 9.28 -23.14 30.19
CA ALA A 288 9.20 -23.45 28.77
C ALA A 288 7.86 -22.96 28.18
N GLY A 289 7.95 -22.22 27.09
CA GLY A 289 6.88 -21.83 26.18
C GLY A 289 6.91 -22.74 24.94
N TYR A 290 6.93 -22.15 23.74
CA TYR A 290 6.94 -22.89 22.48
C TYR A 290 8.32 -23.49 22.16
N GLY A 291 8.38 -24.81 21.96
CA GLY A 291 9.58 -25.52 21.51
C GLY A 291 10.75 -25.47 22.49
N GLN A 292 10.50 -25.75 23.78
CA GLN A 292 11.45 -25.71 24.90
C GLN A 292 12.01 -24.32 25.28
N ARG A 293 11.82 -23.29 24.46
CA ARG A 293 12.26 -21.91 24.76
C ARG A 293 11.36 -21.25 25.80
N SER A 294 11.92 -20.46 26.71
CA SER A 294 11.10 -19.71 27.67
C SER A 294 10.36 -18.54 27.02
N PHE A 295 9.25 -18.11 27.60
CA PHE A 295 8.55 -16.89 27.17
C PHE A 295 9.45 -15.66 27.19
N TYR A 296 10.44 -15.66 28.10
CA TYR A 296 11.47 -14.63 28.10
C TYR A 296 12.29 -14.66 26.82
N ALA A 297 12.89 -15.81 26.47
CA ALA A 297 13.69 -15.95 25.26
C ALA A 297 12.91 -15.60 23.99
N ILE A 298 11.67 -16.08 23.88
CA ILE A 298 10.79 -15.83 22.73
C ILE A 298 10.60 -14.33 22.48
N SER A 299 10.34 -13.55 23.53
CA SER A 299 10.09 -12.11 23.40
C SER A 299 11.34 -11.27 23.08
N ARG A 300 12.55 -11.81 23.28
CA ARG A 300 13.81 -11.17 22.83
C ARG A 300 14.06 -11.50 21.38
N GLU A 301 13.87 -12.77 21.04
CA GLU A 301 13.98 -13.25 19.68
C GLU A 301 13.01 -12.48 18.77
N TYR A 302 11.77 -12.24 19.24
CA TYR A 302 10.78 -11.40 18.55
C TYR A 302 11.34 -10.04 18.15
N VAL A 303 11.94 -9.30 19.10
CA VAL A 303 12.54 -7.98 18.83
C VAL A 303 13.70 -8.09 17.84
N SER A 304 14.61 -9.05 18.05
CA SER A 304 15.76 -9.24 17.16
C SER A 304 15.35 -9.64 15.73
N ASN A 305 14.31 -10.47 15.59
CA ASN A 305 13.81 -10.90 14.28
C ASN A 305 13.23 -9.70 13.52
N ILE A 306 12.45 -8.85 14.20
CA ILE A 306 11.86 -7.68 13.57
C ILE A 306 12.95 -6.66 13.24
N MET A 307 13.70 -6.20 14.25
CA MET A 307 14.62 -5.07 14.10
C MET A 307 15.84 -5.39 13.25
N LEU A 308 16.38 -6.62 13.34
CA LEU A 308 17.67 -6.96 12.72
C LEU A 308 17.53 -7.86 11.48
N LYS A 309 16.52 -8.73 11.43
CA LYS A 309 16.39 -9.71 10.33
C LYS A 309 15.40 -9.29 9.25
N ARG A 310 14.23 -8.77 9.65
CA ARG A 310 13.11 -8.49 8.73
C ARG A 310 13.05 -7.04 8.28
N ARG A 311 13.28 -6.09 9.19
CA ARG A 311 13.32 -4.64 8.90
C ARG A 311 14.20 -4.27 7.71
N PRO A 312 15.36 -4.91 7.46
CA PRO A 312 16.17 -4.62 6.28
C PRO A 312 15.41 -4.59 4.95
N ARG A 313 14.42 -5.47 4.76
CA ARG A 313 13.58 -5.53 3.55
C ARG A 313 12.73 -4.28 3.34
N TYR A 314 12.44 -3.55 4.41
CA TYR A 314 11.47 -2.45 4.43
C TYR A 314 12.08 -1.07 4.65
N HIS A 315 13.43 -0.92 4.67
CA HIS A 315 14.08 0.38 4.89
C HIS A 315 13.68 1.46 3.88
N PHE A 316 13.22 1.09 2.69
CA PHE A 316 12.70 2.03 1.70
C PHE A 316 11.51 2.86 2.22
N LEU A 317 10.81 2.38 3.27
CA LEU A 317 9.73 3.09 3.95
C LEU A 317 10.20 4.18 4.92
N ASP A 318 11.47 4.16 5.32
CA ASP A 318 12.05 5.15 6.23
C ASP A 318 12.72 6.31 5.45
N ALA A 319 12.80 6.20 4.11
CA ALA A 319 13.44 7.20 3.28
C ALA A 319 12.63 8.51 3.21
N PRO A 320 13.27 9.69 3.30
CA PRO A 320 12.58 10.97 3.11
C PRO A 320 11.96 11.03 1.71
N GLY A 321 10.65 11.30 1.63
CA GLY A 321 9.95 11.41 0.34
C GLY A 321 9.31 10.12 -0.18
N SER A 322 9.25 9.05 0.61
CA SER A 322 8.35 7.90 0.38
C SER A 322 6.86 8.22 0.70
N ALA A 323 6.53 9.52 0.67
CA ALA A 323 5.26 10.14 1.01
C ALA A 323 4.46 10.53 -0.24
#